data_AF-A0AAD5PDS3-F1
#
_entry.id   AF-A0AAD5PDS3-F1
#
_cell.length_a   1.000
_cell.length_b   1.000
_cell.length_c   1.000
_cell.angle_alpha   90.00
_cell.angle_beta   90.00
_cell.angle_gamma   90.00
#
_symmetry.space_group_name_H-M   'P 1'
#
loop_
_entity.id
_entity.type
_entity.pdbx_description
1 polymer ?
#
loop_
_entity_poly.entity_id
_entity_poly.type
_entity_poly.pdbx_seq_one_letter_code
_entity_poly.pdbx_strand_id
1 'polypeptide(L)'
;MKTRLFLERSLSPEEPLKTFFTEHTKFLANYFDENVTATLWQARVELCEKFNISISLATVVHNHLLRHCTVTFKKLEKLPAARVTSRVIYLKRQVIEEWERDTNMDFMNNYVFIDEAGFNKHLRRNFG
;
A
#
# COMPACT_ATOMS: atom_id res chain seq x y z
N MET A 1 32.43 9.57 -37.28
CA MET A 1 32.46 11.04 -37.09
C MET A 1 31.29 11.64 -37.87
N LYS A 2 30.54 12.56 -37.25
CA LYS A 2 29.31 13.27 -37.70
C LYS A 2 27.96 12.60 -37.39
N THR A 3 27.35 12.86 -36.23
CA THR A 3 26.40 13.94 -35.78
C THR A 3 24.94 13.79 -36.25
N ARG A 4 24.07 13.60 -35.24
CA ARG A 4 22.62 13.92 -35.10
C ARG A 4 21.79 14.25 -36.34
N LEU A 5 20.63 13.58 -36.43
CA LEU A 5 19.35 14.27 -36.58
C LEU A 5 18.39 13.75 -35.51
N PHE A 6 18.16 14.60 -34.49
CA PHE A 6 16.99 14.50 -33.62
C PHE A 6 15.78 14.74 -34.51
N LEU A 7 14.98 13.70 -34.73
CA LEU A 7 13.64 13.87 -35.30
C LEU A 7 12.77 14.49 -34.21
N GLU A 8 12.59 15.81 -34.30
CA GLU A 8 11.42 16.48 -33.74
C GLU A 8 10.18 15.81 -34.33
N ARG A 9 9.54 14.94 -33.54
CA ARG A 9 8.20 14.46 -33.87
C ARG A 9 7.23 15.57 -33.51
N SER A 10 6.72 16.21 -34.56
CA SER A 10 5.54 17.05 -34.59
C SER A 10 4.44 16.52 -33.68
N LEU A 11 4.02 17.33 -32.71
CA LEU A 11 2.83 17.11 -31.90
C LEU A 11 1.59 17.25 -32.79
N SER A 12 0.91 16.12 -33.06
CA SER A 12 -0.47 16.09 -33.55
C SER A 12 -1.42 16.11 -32.35
N PRO A 13 -2.54 16.86 -32.41
CA PRO A 13 -3.47 16.99 -31.30
C PRO A 13 -4.40 15.77 -31.24
N GLU A 14 -4.79 15.42 -30.01
CA GLU A 14 -5.85 14.45 -29.64
C GLU A 14 -5.50 12.94 -29.58
N GLU A 15 -4.75 12.52 -28.55
CA GLU A 15 -5.06 11.33 -27.73
C GLU A 15 -4.45 11.48 -26.32
N PRO A 16 -5.16 11.17 -25.22
CA PRO A 16 -4.65 11.38 -23.86
C PRO A 16 -3.53 10.38 -23.53
N LEU A 17 -2.34 10.89 -23.18
CA LEU A 17 -1.14 10.13 -22.81
C LEU A 17 -1.44 9.09 -21.70
N LYS A 18 -1.60 7.83 -22.12
CA LYS A 18 -1.93 6.68 -21.26
C LYS A 18 -0.73 6.02 -20.57
N THR A 19 0.48 6.56 -20.75
CA THR A 19 1.70 5.81 -20.45
C THR A 19 2.46 6.46 -19.30
N PHE A 20 2.54 5.75 -18.18
CA PHE A 20 3.43 6.12 -17.09
C PHE A 20 4.88 5.86 -17.49
N PHE A 21 5.75 6.84 -17.29
CA PHE A 21 7.18 6.67 -17.48
C PHE A 21 7.87 6.16 -16.21
N THR A 22 9.10 5.69 -16.33
CA THR A 22 9.90 5.21 -15.20
C THR A 22 10.07 6.26 -14.10
N GLU A 23 10.11 7.54 -14.46
CA GLU A 23 10.18 8.65 -13.51
C GLU A 23 8.93 8.77 -12.64
N HIS A 24 7.73 8.55 -13.23
CA HIS A 24 6.47 8.54 -12.50
C HIS A 24 6.43 7.38 -11.50
N THR A 25 6.92 6.20 -11.91
CA THR A 25 7.01 5.02 -11.05
C THR A 25 7.90 5.28 -9.84
N LYS A 26 9.11 5.83 -10.06
CA LYS A 26 10.04 6.18 -8.97
C LYS A 26 9.46 7.23 -8.03
N PHE A 27 8.80 8.25 -8.59
CA PHE A 27 8.14 9.26 -7.79
C PHE A 27 7.06 8.66 -6.88
N LEU A 28 6.18 7.84 -7.44
CA LEU A 28 5.11 7.22 -6.67
C LEU A 28 5.64 6.29 -5.57
N ALA A 29 6.68 5.51 -5.85
CA ALA A 29 7.31 4.66 -4.84
C ALA A 29 7.82 5.48 -3.66
N ASN A 30 8.66 6.50 -3.94
CA ASN A 30 9.20 7.37 -2.90
C ASN A 30 8.10 8.09 -2.12
N TYR A 31 7.04 8.54 -2.82
CA TYR A 31 5.92 9.22 -2.18
C TYR A 31 5.22 8.34 -1.13
N PHE A 32 5.01 7.05 -1.41
CA PHE A 32 4.41 6.13 -0.44
C PHE A 32 5.38 5.67 0.66
N ASP A 33 6.68 5.62 0.38
CA ASP A 33 7.70 5.36 1.41
C ASP A 33 7.75 6.51 2.45
N GLU A 34 7.63 7.75 1.99
CA GLU A 34 7.59 8.93 2.85
C GLU A 34 6.22 9.14 3.52
N ASN A 35 5.14 8.73 2.85
CA ASN A 35 3.76 8.96 3.28
C ASN A 35 2.98 7.64 3.35
N VAL A 36 3.28 6.80 4.34
CA VAL A 36 2.72 5.44 4.49
C VAL A 36 1.19 5.41 4.56
N THR A 37 0.56 6.49 5.03
CA THR A 37 -0.90 6.61 5.14
C THR A 37 -1.55 7.34 3.97
N ALA A 38 -0.79 7.67 2.92
CA ALA A 38 -1.33 8.41 1.79
C ALA A 38 -2.38 7.60 1.05
N THR A 39 -3.39 8.30 0.55
CA THR A 39 -4.44 7.73 -0.29
C THR A 39 -4.02 7.76 -1.76
N LEU A 40 -4.64 6.90 -2.57
CA LEU A 40 -4.50 6.93 -4.03
C LEU A 40 -4.87 8.29 -4.64
N TRP A 41 -5.83 9.00 -4.02
CA TRP A 41 -6.22 10.32 -4.47
C TRP A 41 -5.11 11.35 -4.26
N GLN A 42 -4.48 11.37 -3.07
CA GLN A 42 -3.37 12.27 -2.78
C GLN A 42 -2.18 11.96 -3.69
N ALA A 43 -1.82 10.68 -3.85
CA ALA A 43 -0.75 10.28 -4.76
C ALA A 43 -1.02 10.72 -6.22
N ARG A 44 -2.29 10.68 -6.66
CA ARG A 44 -2.69 11.17 -8.00
C ARG A 44 -2.49 12.68 -8.10
N VAL A 45 -2.94 13.45 -7.13
CA VAL A 45 -2.83 14.92 -7.13
C VAL A 45 -1.35 15.32 -7.20
N GLU A 46 -0.54 14.79 -6.30
CA GLU A 46 0.90 15.06 -6.24
C GLU A 46 1.63 14.67 -7.53
N LEU A 47 1.27 13.54 -8.13
CA LEU A 47 1.82 13.13 -9.42
C LEU A 47 1.41 14.07 -10.55
N CYS A 48 0.14 14.48 -10.60
CA CYS A 48 -0.37 15.39 -11.63
C CYS A 48 0.30 16.77 -11.52
N GLU A 49 0.43 17.29 -10.30
CA GLU A 49 1.07 18.58 -10.03
C GLU A 49 2.56 18.55 -10.38
N LYS A 50 3.27 17.48 -10.00
CA LYS A 50 4.72 17.37 -10.24
C LYS A 50 5.09 17.26 -11.71
N PHE A 51 4.33 16.50 -12.50
CA PHE A 51 4.64 16.22 -13.91
C PHE A 51 3.78 17.02 -14.89
N ASN A 52 2.92 17.92 -14.38
CA ASN A 52 1.96 18.70 -15.17
C ASN A 52 1.12 17.81 -16.12
N ILE A 53 0.72 16.64 -15.63
CA ILE A 53 -0.09 15.65 -16.35
C ILE A 53 -1.52 15.63 -15.80
N SER A 54 -2.46 15.17 -16.61
CA SER A 54 -3.85 14.97 -16.18
C SER A 54 -4.22 13.49 -16.18
N ILE A 55 -4.42 12.95 -14.99
CA ILE A 55 -4.93 11.58 -14.80
C ILE A 55 -6.34 11.68 -14.25
N SER A 56 -7.35 11.23 -14.99
CA SER A 56 -8.76 11.39 -14.60
C SER A 56 -9.17 10.51 -13.41
N LEU A 57 -8.66 9.29 -13.30
CA LEU A 57 -9.09 8.31 -12.32
C LEU A 57 -7.92 7.82 -11.46
N ALA A 58 -8.09 7.82 -10.14
CA ALA A 58 -7.12 7.26 -9.20
C ALA A 58 -6.87 5.74 -9.44
N THR A 59 -7.83 5.04 -10.04
CA THR A 59 -7.70 3.64 -10.46
C THR A 59 -6.55 3.42 -11.45
N VAL A 60 -6.21 4.43 -12.26
CA VAL A 60 -5.08 4.33 -13.20
C VAL A 60 -3.76 4.25 -12.41
N VAL A 61 -3.60 5.10 -11.39
CA VAL A 61 -2.45 5.08 -10.47
C VAL A 61 -2.42 3.74 -9.72
N HIS A 62 -3.56 3.28 -9.20
CA HIS A 62 -3.67 1.98 -8.53
C HIS A 62 -3.21 0.81 -9.41
N ASN A 63 -3.72 0.73 -10.64
CA ASN A 63 -3.35 -0.34 -11.58
C ASN A 63 -1.86 -0.29 -11.94
N HIS A 64 -1.29 0.92 -12.06
CA HIS A 64 0.14 1.11 -12.29
C HIS A 64 0.98 0.58 -11.11
N LEU A 65 0.60 0.93 -9.88
CA LEU A 65 1.29 0.51 -8.66
C LEU A 65 1.26 -1.01 -8.46
N LEU A 66 0.11 -1.64 -8.71
CA LEU A 66 -0.02 -3.10 -8.64
C LEU A 66 0.89 -3.82 -9.65
N ARG A 67 1.07 -3.24 -10.85
CA ARG A 67 1.85 -3.87 -11.93
C ARG A 67 3.34 -3.59 -11.84
N HIS A 68 3.73 -2.42 -11.33
CA HIS A 68 5.10 -1.91 -11.47
C HIS A 68 5.80 -1.57 -10.15
N CYS A 69 5.07 -1.44 -9.04
CA CYS A 69 5.67 -1.03 -7.76
C CYS A 69 5.54 -2.08 -6.64
N THR A 70 4.95 -3.25 -6.89
CA THR A 70 4.70 -4.29 -5.87
C THR A 70 4.04 -3.76 -4.59
N VAL A 71 3.19 -2.73 -4.72
CA VAL A 71 2.49 -2.12 -3.58
C VAL A 71 1.21 -2.90 -3.29
N THR A 72 0.93 -3.16 -2.02
CA THR A 72 -0.35 -3.72 -1.58
C THR A 72 -1.09 -2.69 -0.74
N PHE A 73 -2.27 -2.29 -1.19
CA PHE A 73 -3.16 -1.42 -0.43
C PHE A 73 -3.95 -2.25 0.57
N LYS A 74 -3.78 -1.95 1.86
CA LYS A 74 -4.59 -2.52 2.93
C LYS A 74 -5.65 -1.52 3.34
N LYS A 75 -6.88 -2.01 3.51
CA LYS A 75 -7.95 -1.23 4.13
C LYS A 75 -7.55 -0.94 5.58
N LEU A 76 -7.55 0.34 5.95
CA LEU A 76 -7.40 0.73 7.34
C LEU A 76 -8.68 0.37 8.09
N GLU A 77 -8.55 -0.50 9.09
CA GLU A 77 -9.64 -0.83 10.01
C GLU A 77 -9.51 -0.03 11.29
N LYS A 78 -10.66 0.35 11.86
CA LYS A 78 -10.67 1.01 13.16
C LYS A 78 -10.27 -0.01 14.21
N LEU A 79 -9.17 0.25 14.90
CA LEU A 79 -8.78 -0.51 16.08
C LEU A 79 -9.52 0.05 17.30
N PRO A 80 -10.00 -0.81 18.22
CA PRO A 80 -10.53 -0.33 19.50
C PRO A 80 -9.47 0.48 20.23
N ALA A 81 -9.81 1.70 20.68
CA ALA A 81 -8.87 2.58 21.38
C ALA A 81 -8.24 1.90 22.62
N ALA A 82 -9.00 1.02 23.28
CA ALA A 82 -8.51 0.22 24.40
C ALA A 82 -7.29 -0.64 24.04
N ARG A 83 -7.17 -1.12 22.79
CA ARG A 83 -6.10 -2.02 22.32
C ARG A 83 -4.71 -1.38 22.36
N VAL A 84 -4.64 -0.06 22.26
CA VAL A 84 -3.40 0.75 22.20
C VAL A 84 -3.13 1.52 23.50
N THR A 85 -3.93 1.29 24.54
CA THR A 85 -3.64 1.90 25.85
C THR A 85 -2.36 1.34 26.45
N SER A 86 -1.58 2.19 27.13
CA SER A 86 -0.32 1.79 27.77
C SER A 86 -0.51 0.60 28.72
N ARG A 87 -1.65 0.56 29.43
CA ARG A 87 -2.04 -0.56 30.30
C ARG A 87 -2.18 -1.86 29.52
N VAL A 88 -2.91 -1.88 28.41
CA VAL A 88 -3.11 -3.10 27.61
C VAL A 88 -1.81 -3.55 26.94
N ILE A 89 -0.97 -2.62 26.49
CA ILE A 89 0.36 -2.94 25.94
C ILE A 89 1.23 -3.59 27.02
N TYR A 90 1.26 -3.02 28.23
CA TYR A 90 2.00 -3.57 29.36
C TYR A 90 1.52 -4.98 29.73
N LEU A 91 0.21 -5.19 29.86
CA LEU A 91 -0.35 -6.51 30.20
C LEU A 91 -0.01 -7.56 29.14
N LYS A 92 -0.08 -7.22 27.85
CA LYS A 92 0.33 -8.14 26.77
C LYS A 92 1.79 -8.52 26.89
N ARG A 93 2.65 -7.55 27.16
CA ARG A 93 4.08 -7.79 27.36
C ARG A 93 4.31 -8.76 28.51
N GLN A 94 3.67 -8.55 29.66
CA GLN A 94 3.82 -9.45 30.82
C GLN A 94 3.43 -10.88 30.48
N VAL A 95 2.29 -11.08 29.81
CA VAL A 95 1.83 -12.41 29.40
C VAL A 95 2.82 -13.09 28.45
N ILE A 96 3.36 -12.36 27.48
CA ILE A 96 4.38 -12.89 26.56
C ILE A 96 5.65 -13.27 27.33
N GLU A 97 6.13 -12.40 28.22
CA GLU A 97 7.32 -12.67 29.04
C GLU A 97 7.11 -13.84 30.03
N GLU A 98 5.88 -14.07 30.50
CA GLU A 98 5.53 -15.26 31.27
C GLU A 98 5.58 -16.53 30.43
N TRP A 99 5.01 -16.49 29.22
CA TRP A 99 5.03 -17.63 28.29
C TRP A 99 6.44 -17.98 27.82
N GLU A 100 7.28 -16.99 27.51
CA GLU A 100 8.68 -17.21 27.11
C GLU A 100 9.52 -17.85 28.23
N ARG A 101 9.16 -17.60 29.50
CA ARG A 101 9.85 -18.18 30.66
C ARG A 101 9.37 -19.58 31.03
N ASP A 102 8.21 -20.00 30.52
CA ASP A 102 7.68 -21.34 30.79
C ASP A 102 8.34 -22.37 29.88
N THR A 103 9.27 -23.15 30.44
CA THR A 103 10.00 -24.20 29.70
C THR A 103 9.11 -25.35 29.25
N ASN A 104 7.87 -25.46 29.76
CA ASN A 104 6.90 -26.45 29.32
C ASN A 104 6.03 -25.95 28.15
N MET A 105 6.05 -24.65 27.83
CA MET A 105 5.37 -24.09 26.67
C MET A 105 6.18 -24.31 25.39
N ASP A 106 6.06 -25.51 24.82
CA ASP A 106 6.55 -25.78 23.46
C ASP A 106 5.44 -25.55 22.43
N PHE A 107 5.31 -24.31 21.97
CA PHE A 107 4.32 -23.89 20.97
C PHE A 107 4.43 -24.63 19.63
N MET A 108 5.58 -25.23 19.32
CA MET A 108 5.81 -25.89 18.02
C MET A 108 5.39 -27.36 18.04
N ASN A 109 5.51 -28.03 19.19
CA ASN A 109 5.26 -29.48 19.28
C ASN A 109 4.00 -29.85 20.08
N ASN A 110 3.55 -29.01 21.02
CA ASN A 110 2.53 -29.42 22.00
C ASN A 110 1.21 -28.63 21.94
N TYR A 111 1.06 -27.68 21.00
CA TYR A 111 -0.13 -26.82 20.93
C TYR A 111 -0.82 -26.86 19.57
N VAL A 112 -2.15 -26.90 19.60
CA VAL A 112 -3.01 -26.64 18.43
C VAL A 112 -3.68 -25.30 18.64
N PHE A 113 -3.40 -24.34 17.77
CA PHE A 113 -4.04 -23.03 17.81
C PHE A 113 -5.36 -23.08 17.04
N ILE A 114 -6.44 -22.81 17.75
CA ILE A 114 -7.78 -22.72 17.18
C ILE A 114 -8.20 -21.25 17.28
N ASP A 115 -8.41 -20.62 16.13
CA ASP A 115 -9.00 -19.29 16.04
C ASP A 115 -10.37 -19.40 15.37
N GLU A 116 -11.35 -18.68 15.92
CA GLU A 116 -12.69 -18.66 15.34
C GLU A 116 -12.70 -17.66 14.18
N ALA A 117 -12.65 -18.18 12.96
CA ALA A 117 -12.89 -17.36 11.77
C ALA A 117 -14.40 -17.09 11.66
N GLY A 118 -14.81 -15.84 11.92
CA GLY A 118 -16.18 -15.37 11.71
C GLY A 118 -16.53 -15.33 10.21
N PHE A 119 -16.90 -16.48 9.63
CA PHE A 119 -17.37 -16.55 8.26
C PHE A 119 -18.78 -15.96 8.14
N ASN A 120 -18.87 -14.70 7.72
CA ASN A 120 -20.15 -14.09 7.42
C ASN A 120 -20.53 -14.37 5.95
N LYS A 121 -21.60 -15.14 5.71
CA LYS A 121 -22.11 -15.44 4.35
C LYS A 121 -22.50 -14.20 3.54
N HIS A 122 -22.70 -13.06 4.20
CA HIS A 122 -23.02 -11.78 3.58
C HIS A 122 -21.80 -10.86 3.41
N LEU A 123 -20.58 -11.33 3.73
CA LEU A 123 -19.36 -10.56 3.48
C LEU A 123 -19.14 -10.46 1.96
N ARG A 124 -19.56 -9.34 1.37
CA ARG A 124 -19.22 -9.00 -0.01
C ARG A 124 -17.89 -8.24 -0.01
N ARG A 125 -17.02 -8.55 -0.97
CA ARG A 125 -15.85 -7.72 -1.27
C ARG A 125 -16.35 -6.34 -1.68
N ASN A 126 -16.20 -5.37 -0.79
CA ASN A 126 -16.30 -3.97 -1.16
C ASN A 126 -14.94 -3.60 -1.76
N PHE A 127 -14.88 -3.51 -3.09
CA PHE A 127 -13.74 -2.90 -3.77
C PHE A 127 -13.70 -1.42 -3.36
N GLY A 128 -12.57 -0.99 -2.82
CA GLY A 128 -12.24 0.40 -2.55
C GLY A 128 -10.82 0.63 -3.02
#